data_AF-A0AAN1BNB6-F1
#
_entry.id   AF-A0AAN1BNB6-F1
#
_cell.length_a   1.000
_cell.length_b   1.000
_cell.length_c   1.000
_cell.angle_alpha   90.00
_cell.angle_beta   90.00
_cell.angle_gamma   90.00
#
_symmetry.space_group_name_H-M   'P 1'
#
loop_
_entity.id
_entity.type
_entity.pdbx_description
1 polymer ?
#
loop_
_entity_poly.entity_id
_entity_poly.type
_entity_poly.pdbx_seq_one_letter_code
_entity_poly.pdbx_strand_id
1 'polypeptide(L)' 'MNKAPTLLSELADNAETILLGKVLEQFGALCLREEPGGGSEVLLITTRETGRWTIPKGWPMKGLARMRWSSVKPGKRLA' A
#
# COMPACT_ATOMS: atom_id res chain seq x y z
N MET A 1 17.92 26.12 -12.98
CA MET A 1 17.97 25.33 -11.73
C MET A 1 16.57 24.85 -11.42
N ASN A 2 16.27 23.57 -11.67
CA ASN A 2 14.94 23.03 -11.36
C ASN A 2 14.87 22.75 -9.86
N LYS A 3 14.02 23.47 -9.14
CA LYS A 3 13.73 23.19 -7.72
C LYS A 3 13.02 21.85 -7.63
N ALA A 4 13.47 20.99 -6.71
CA ALA A 4 12.72 19.80 -6.35
C ALA A 4 11.32 20.22 -5.84
N PRO A 5 10.25 19.52 -6.27
CA PRO A 5 8.91 19.87 -5.85
C PRO A 5 8.79 19.80 -4.33
N THR A 6 8.09 20.78 -3.77
CA THR A 6 7.75 20.78 -2.34
C THR A 6 6.57 19.84 -2.11
N LEU A 7 6.43 19.32 -0.89
CA LEU A 7 5.27 18.50 -0.52
C LEU A 7 3.94 19.22 -0.81
N LEU A 8 3.90 20.55 -0.63
CA LEU A 8 2.72 21.36 -0.89
C LEU A 8 2.39 21.44 -2.39
N SER A 9 3.39 21.55 -3.26
CA SER A 9 3.17 21.56 -4.72
C SER A 9 2.74 20.19 -5.24
N GLU A 10 3.29 19.11 -4.69
CA GLU A 10 2.93 17.74 -5.06
C GLU A 10 1.49 17.39 -4.63
N LEU A 11 1.05 17.90 -3.48
CA LEU A 11 -0.34 17.80 -3.03
C LEU A 11 -1.29 18.69 -3.84
N ALA A 12 -0.86 19.88 -4.25
CA ALA A 12 -1.67 20.80 -5.04
C ALA A 12 -2.08 20.19 -6.40
N ASP A 13 -1.20 19.39 -7.02
CA ASP A 13 -1.48 18.67 -8.27
C ASP A 13 -2.64 17.66 -8.14
N ASN A 14 -2.94 17.22 -6.92
CA ASN A 14 -4.02 16.27 -6.61
C ASN A 14 -5.14 16.90 -5.76
N ALA A 15 -5.12 18.23 -5.58
CA ALA A 15 -6.03 18.94 -4.69
C ALA A 15 -7.50 18.72 -5.06
N GLU A 16 -7.83 18.64 -6.35
CA GLU A 16 -9.20 18.38 -6.79
C GLU A 16 -9.70 17.01 -6.30
N THR A 17 -8.88 15.95 -6.37
CA THR A 17 -9.21 14.62 -5.87
C THR A 17 -9.38 14.60 -4.35
N ILE A 18 -8.52 15.34 -3.64
CA ILE A 18 -8.54 15.47 -2.18
C ILE A 18 -9.79 16.24 -1.73
N LEU A 19 -10.12 17.35 -2.40
CA LEU A 19 -11.21 18.26 -2.06
C LEU A 19 -12.59 17.75 -2.52
N LEU A 20 -12.66 16.96 -3.59
CA LEU A 20 -13.89 16.27 -4.04
C LEU A 20 -14.24 15.04 -3.17
N GLY A 21 -13.49 14.78 -2.09
CA GLY A 21 -13.79 13.70 -1.15
C GLY A 21 -13.51 12.29 -1.72
N LYS A 22 -12.77 12.19 -2.82
CA LYS A 22 -12.25 10.90 -3.31
C LYS A 22 -11.04 10.51 -2.45
N VAL A 23 -11.32 10.10 -1.22
CA VAL A 23 -10.32 9.42 -0.39
C VAL A 23 -10.00 8.10 -1.10
N LEU A 24 -8.77 8.02 -1.62
CA LEU A 24 -8.21 6.80 -2.15
C LEU A 24 -7.97 5.83 -0.99
N GLU A 25 -8.98 5.02 -0.66
CA GLU A 25 -8.83 3.96 0.33
C GLU A 25 -7.78 2.95 -0.16
N GLN A 26 -6.81 2.64 0.70
CA GLN A 26 -5.80 1.61 0.45
C GLN A 26 -5.71 0.71 1.68
N PHE A 27 -5.66 -0.60 1.42
CA PHE A 27 -5.57 -1.60 2.47
C PHE A 27 -4.19 -2.25 2.43
N GLY A 28 -3.59 -2.43 3.61
CA GLY A 28 -2.32 -3.12 3.80
C GLY A 28 -2.53 -4.38 4.63
N ALA A 29 -1.63 -5.35 4.46
CA ALA A 29 -1.54 -6.53 5.32
C ALA A 29 -0.16 -6.57 5.98
N LEU A 30 -0.15 -6.77 7.31
CA LEU A 30 1.06 -7.14 8.02
C LEU A 30 1.14 -8.66 8.03
N CYS A 31 2.08 -9.21 7.26
CA CYS A 31 2.35 -10.64 7.30
C CYS A 31 3.37 -10.89 8.41
N LEU A 32 2.88 -11.49 9.50
CA LEU A 32 3.68 -11.85 10.66
C LEU A 32 4.10 -13.31 10.56
N ARG A 33 5.35 -13.60 10.92
CA ARG A 33 5.85 -14.95 11.20
C ARG A 33 6.35 -14.97 12.63
N GLU A 34 5.84 -15.91 13.43
CA GLU A 34 6.36 -16.15 14.77
C GLU A 34 7.57 -17.08 14.69
N GLU A 35 8.63 -16.71 15.39
CA GLU A 35 9.83 -17.52 15.50
C GLU A 35 9.72 -18.44 16.73
N PRO A 36 10.22 -19.69 16.66
CA PRO A 36 10.15 -20.65 17.77
C PRO A 36 10.74 -20.14 19.09
N GLY A 37 11.64 -19.14 19.03
CA GLY A 37 12.28 -18.51 20.19
C GLY A 37 11.56 -17.30 20.79
N GLY A 38 10.33 -17.00 20.36
CA GLY A 38 9.51 -15.92 20.94
C GLY A 38 9.69 -14.54 20.28
N GLY A 39 10.12 -14.50 19.02
CA GLY A 39 10.18 -13.29 18.20
C GLY A 39 9.08 -13.23 17.14
N SER A 40 8.82 -12.04 16.59
CA SER A 40 7.96 -11.88 15.42
C SER A 40 8.70 -11.19 14.30
N GLU A 41 8.59 -11.73 13.10
CA GLU A 41 9.13 -11.15 11.89
C GLU A 41 8.00 -10.60 11.02
N VAL A 42 8.28 -9.50 10.31
CA VAL A 42 7.34 -8.86 9.39
C VAL A 42 7.87 -9.00 7.97
N LEU A 43 7.05 -9.49 7.04
CA LEU A 43 7.40 -9.49 5.62
C LEU A 43 7.35 -8.07 5.05
N LEU A 44 8.51 -7.58 4.63
CA LEU A 44 8.62 -6.38 3.79
C LEU A 44 8.92 -6.79 2.34
N ILE A 45 8.36 -6.02 1.40
CA ILE A 45 8.64 -6.14 -0.02
C ILE A 45 9.31 -4.85 -0.51
N THR A 46 10.02 -4.91 -1.63
CA THR A 46 10.55 -3.71 -2.28
C THR A 46 9.66 -3.29 -3.44
N THR A 47 9.50 -1.98 -3.64
CA THR A 47 8.88 -1.47 -4.87
C THR A 47 9.80 -1.76 -6.05
N ARG A 48 9.24 -2.16 -7.20
CA ARG A 48 10.02 -2.55 -8.38
C ARG A 48 10.91 -1.44 -8.93
N GLU A 49 10.42 -0.20 -8.92
CA GLU A 49 11.08 0.93 -9.59
C GLU A 49 12.10 1.61 -8.68
N THR A 50 11.73 1.89 -7.43
CA THR A 50 12.56 2.69 -6.51
C THR A 50 13.26 1.87 -5.44
N GLY A 51 13.01 0.55 -5.36
CA GLY A 51 13.61 -0.33 -4.35
C GLY A 51 13.20 -0.04 -2.90
N ARG A 52 12.24 0.86 -2.66
CA ARG A 52 11.80 1.23 -1.31
C ARG A 52 11.13 0.05 -0.62
N TRP A 53 11.49 -0.19 0.64
CA TRP A 53 10.80 -1.15 1.50
C TRP A 53 9.38 -0.67 1.81
N THR A 54 8.41 -1.56 1.65
CA THR A 54 6.99 -1.31 1.93
C THR A 54 6.33 -2.62 2.39
N ILE A 55 5.20 -2.50 3.09
CA ILE A 55 4.33 -3.63 3.36
C ILE A 55 3.51 -3.98 2.10
N PRO A 56 3.04 -5.23 1.96
CA PRO A 56 2.03 -5.59 0.97
C PRO A 56 0.77 -4.73 1.14
N LYS A 57 0.39 -4.01 0.09
CA LYS A 57 -0.77 -3.10 0.08
C LYS A 57 -1.45 -3.06 -1.29
N GLY A 58 -2.75 -2.76 -1.32
CA GLY A 58 -3.56 -2.78 -2.53
C GLY A 58 -4.86 -1.98 -2.43
N TRP A 59 -5.55 -1.87 -3.57
CA TRP A 59 -6.81 -1.16 -3.71
C TRP A 59 -8.01 -2.00 -3.22
N PRO A 60 -9.11 -1.36 -2.76
CA PRO A 60 -10.34 -2.05 -2.43
C PRO A 60 -10.86 -2.81 -3.65
N MET A 61 -11.14 -4.11 -3.47
CA MET A 61 -11.87 -4.90 -4.47
C MET A 61 -13.37 -4.84 -4.20
N LYS A 62 -14.14 -4.49 -5.23
CA LYS A 62 -15.60 -4.41 -5.16
C LYS A 62 -16.19 -5.79 -4.78
N GLY A 63 -17.01 -5.83 -3.73
CA GLY A 63 -17.71 -7.05 -3.29
C GLY A 63 -16.95 -7.94 -2.30
N LEU A 64 -15.72 -7.59 -1.90
CA LEU A 64 -15.04 -8.23 -0.77
C LEU A 64 -15.20 -7.37 0.49
N ALA A 65 -15.69 -7.97 1.57
CA ALA A 65 -15.67 -7.35 2.89
C ALA A 65 -14.21 -7.07 3.32
N ARG A 66 -14.00 -5.93 4.01
CA ARG A 66 -12.71 -5.33 4.41
C ARG A 66 -11.65 -6.30 4.97
N MET A 67 -12.07 -7.43 5.53
CA MET A 67 -11.20 -8.40 6.20
C MET A 67 -10.99 -9.72 5.41
N ARG A 68 -11.70 -9.92 4.28
CA ARG A 68 -11.66 -11.18 3.51
C ARG A 68 -10.60 -11.18 2.39
N TRP A 69 -9.54 -10.38 2.54
CA TRP A 69 -8.41 -10.36 1.59
C TRP A 69 -7.36 -11.47 1.86
N SER A 70 -7.32 -12.04 3.07
CA SER A 70 -6.25 -12.95 3.51
C SER A 70 -6.04 -14.19 2.63
N SER A 71 -6.99 -14.53 1.78
CA SER A 71 -6.93 -15.68 0.86
C SER A 71 -6.40 -15.34 -0.55
N VAL A 72 -6.06 -14.08 -0.85
CA VAL A 72 -5.45 -13.71 -2.13
C VAL A 72 -3.97 -14.09 -2.09
N LYS A 73 -3.62 -15.18 -2.79
CA LYS A 73 -2.22 -15.62 -2.91
C LYS A 73 -1.35 -14.50 -3.48
N PRO A 74 -0.19 -14.20 -2.88
CA PRO A 74 0.81 -13.34 -3.50
C PRO A 74 1.13 -13.88 -4.91
N GLY A 75 0.88 -13.08 -5.95
CA GLY A 75 1.19 -13.44 -7.33
C GLY A 75 0.01 -13.82 -8.23
N LYS A 76 -1.24 -13.87 -7.74
CA LYS A 76 -2.41 -13.95 -8.63
C LYS A 76 -2.74 -12.54 -9.16
N ARG A 77 -2.29 -12.27 -10.39
CA ARG A 77 -2.78 -11.15 -11.19
C ARG A 77 -4.27 -11.42 -11.48
N LEU A 78 -5.18 -10.65 -10.88
CA LEU A 78 -6.55 -10.58 -11.35
C LEU A 78 -6.54 -9.62 -12.54
N ALA A 79 -6.47 -10.20 -13.72
CA ALA A 79 -6.96 -9.64 -14.98
C ALA A 79 -8.13 -10.52 -15.42
#